data_AF-A0A314ZBI9-F1
#
_entry.id   AF-A0A314ZBI9-F1
#
_cell.length_a   1.000
_cell.length_b   1.000
_cell.length_c   1.000
_cell.angle_alpha   90.00
_cell.angle_beta   90.00
_cell.angle_gamma   90.00
#
_symmetry.space_group_name_H-M   'P 1'
#
loop_
_entity.id
_entity.type
_entity.pdbx_description
1 polymer ?
#
loop_
_entity_poly.entity_id
_entity_poly.type
_entity_poly.pdbx_seq_one_letter_code
_entity_poly.pdbx_strand_id
1 'polypeptide(L)' 'MIYVHAKVMIGHLLSYPIRVAAANGEITELPGTEYFPDTKARVLAQSELLPSILTTYE' A
#
# COMPACT_ATOMS: atom_id res chain seq x y z
N MET A 1 1.08 -35.53 6.92
CA MET A 1 1.09 -34.60 5.76
C MET A 1 -0.11 -33.69 5.91
N ILE A 2 0.10 -32.48 6.45
CA ILE A 2 -1.00 -31.54 6.70
C ILE A 2 -1.29 -30.76 5.41
N TYR A 3 -2.51 -30.90 4.90
CA TYR A 3 -2.99 -30.12 3.77
C TYR A 3 -3.08 -28.65 4.18
N VAL A 4 -2.11 -27.84 3.77
CA VAL A 4 -2.28 -26.39 3.69
C VAL A 4 -3.13 -26.14 2.45
N HIS A 5 -4.45 -26.16 2.61
CA HIS A 5 -5.33 -25.65 1.56
C HIS A 5 -5.21 -24.13 1.59
N ALA A 6 -4.20 -23.58 0.91
CA ALA A 6 -4.13 -22.17 0.66
C ALA A 6 -5.40 -21.79 -0.10
N LYS A 7 -6.33 -21.12 0.57
CA LYS A 7 -7.54 -20.60 -0.04
C LYS A 7 -7.10 -19.65 -1.15
N VAL A 8 -7.30 -20.06 -2.40
CA VAL A 8 -7.03 -19.21 -3.57
C VAL A 8 -8.00 -18.04 -3.53
N MET A 9 -7.50 -16.83 -3.75
CA MET A 9 -8.35 -15.65 -3.89
C MET A 9 -9.11 -15.72 -5.21
N ILE A 10 -10.42 -15.51 -5.15
CA ILE A 10 -11.26 -15.41 -6.34
C ILE A 10 -11.34 -13.93 -6.74
N GLY A 11 -10.80 -13.59 -7.91
CA GLY A 11 -10.82 -12.23 -8.46
C GLY A 11 -9.49 -11.48 -8.32
N HIS A 12 -9.45 -10.22 -8.79
CA HIS A 12 -8.23 -9.38 -8.77
C HIS A 12 -8.41 -8.05 -8.04
N LEU A 13 -9.62 -7.76 -7.54
CA LEU A 13 -9.89 -6.52 -6.83
C LEU A 13 -9.43 -6.66 -5.37
N LEU A 14 -8.47 -5.83 -5.00
CA LEU A 14 -7.91 -5.72 -3.65
C LEU A 14 -8.08 -4.30 -3.15
N SER A 15 -8.39 -4.15 -1.86
CA SER A 15 -8.31 -2.85 -1.20
C SER A 15 -6.86 -2.36 -1.19
N TYR A 16 -6.65 -1.10 -1.54
CA TYR A 16 -5.33 -0.50 -1.44
C TYR A 16 -4.89 -0.45 0.04
N PRO A 17 -3.63 -0.80 0.39
CA PRO A 17 -3.21 -1.07 1.78
C PRO A 17 -2.96 0.20 2.62
N ILE A 18 -3.96 1.08 2.68
CA ILE A 18 -3.94 2.33 3.45
C ILE A 18 -5.14 2.41 4.40
N ARG A 19 -5.05 3.32 5.36
CA ARG A 19 -6.15 3.68 6.26
C ARG A 19 -6.43 5.18 6.14
N VAL A 20 -7.70 5.53 6.00
CA VAL A 20 -8.19 6.90 6.04
C VAL A 20 -8.68 7.20 7.46
N ALA A 21 -8.13 8.22 8.12
CA ALA A 21 -8.55 8.62 9.46
C ALA A 21 -9.95 9.25 9.42
N ALA A 22 -10.85 8.78 10.29
CA ALA A 22 -12.25 9.21 10.29
C ALA A 22 -12.47 10.70 10.62
N ALA A 23 -11.54 11.32 11.38
CA ALA A 23 -11.70 12.68 11.87
C ALA A 23 -11.28 13.76 10.85
N ASN A 24 -10.23 13.49 10.05
CA ASN A 24 -9.58 14.50 9.20
C ASN A 24 -9.25 13.99 7.78
N GLY A 25 -9.54 12.72 7.47
CA GLY A 25 -9.21 12.13 6.18
C GLY A 25 -7.72 11.86 5.96
N GLU A 26 -6.89 11.99 7.01
CA GLU A 26 -5.45 11.73 6.91
C GLU A 26 -5.18 10.29 6.48
N ILE A 27 -4.30 10.14 5.50
CA ILE A 27 -3.89 8.83 4.99
C ILE A 27 -2.75 8.32 5.85
N THR A 28 -2.96 7.15 6.44
CA THR A 28 -1.98 6.46 7.29
C THR A 28 -1.73 5.05 6.77
N GLU A 29 -0.57 4.50 7.10
CA GLU A 29 -0.26 3.11 6.80
C GLU A 29 -1.26 2.18 7.51
N LEU A 30 -1.71 1.13 6.83
CA LEU A 30 -2.47 0.08 7.49
C LEU A 30 -1.49 -0.76 8.35
N PRO A 31 -1.83 -1.10 9.61
CA PRO A 31 -0.89 -1.81 10.49
C PRO A 31 -0.41 -3.15 9.89
N GLY A 32 0.90 -3.34 9.88
CA GLY A 32 1.54 -4.53 9.29
C GLY A 32 1.76 -4.47 7.78
N THR A 33 1.42 -3.36 7.12
CA THR A 33 1.61 -3.17 5.67
C THR A 33 2.33 -1.86 5.34
N GLU A 34 3.36 -1.49 6.11
CA GLU A 34 4.22 -0.35 5.81
C GLU A 34 4.88 -0.48 4.42
N TYR A 35 5.20 -1.71 4.03
CA TYR A 35 5.76 -2.07 2.73
C TYR A 35 4.78 -2.92 1.91
N PHE A 36 4.85 -2.83 0.58
CA PHE A 36 4.11 -3.76 -0.28
C PHE A 36 4.61 -5.20 -0.06
N PRO A 37 3.71 -6.21 -0.13
CA PRO A 37 4.09 -7.62 -0.04
C PRO A 37 5.27 -7.95 -0.96
N ASP A 38 6.23 -8.70 -0.44
CA ASP A 38 7.44 -9.14 -1.14
C ASP A 38 8.40 -8.02 -1.60
N THR A 39 8.22 -6.79 -1.10
CA THR A 39 9.09 -5.65 -1.44
C THR A 39 9.66 -4.93 -0.20
N LYS A 40 10.56 -3.98 -0.46
CA LYS A 40 11.00 -2.95 0.49
C LYS A 40 10.47 -1.56 0.12
N ALA A 41 9.49 -1.48 -0.78
CA ALA A 41 8.88 -0.23 -1.20
C ALA A 41 7.77 0.15 -0.22
N ARG A 42 7.87 1.35 0.37
CA ARG A 42 6.85 1.85 1.30
C ARG A 42 5.53 2.08 0.57
N VAL A 43 4.41 1.78 1.22
CA VAL A 43 3.07 2.05 0.68
C VAL A 43 2.81 3.55 0.61
N LEU A 44 3.21 4.30 1.63
CA LEU A 44 3.22 5.76 1.62
C LEU A 44 4.64 6.26 1.35
N ALA A 45 4.86 6.80 0.15
CA ALA A 45 6.15 7.30 -0.29
C ALA A 45 6.08 8.76 -0.71
N GLN A 46 7.13 9.51 -0.38
CA GLN A 46 7.37 10.87 -0.85
C GLN A 46 8.86 11.01 -1.17
N SER A 47 9.19 11.75 -2.22
CA SER A 47 10.58 12.08 -2.57
C SER A 47 10.86 13.53 -2.21
N GLU A 48 11.92 13.78 -1.44
CA GLU A 48 12.43 15.13 -1.18
C GLU A 48 13.49 15.56 -2.21
N LEU A 49 14.00 14.61 -3.01
CA LEU A 49 15.12 14.84 -3.93
C LEU A 49 14.66 15.17 -5.35
N LEU A 50 13.49 14.67 -5.76
CA LEU A 50 12.98 14.86 -7.11
C LEU A 50 12.00 16.04 -7.12
N PRO A 51 12.22 17.07 -7.95
CA PRO A 51 11.25 18.14 -8.11
C PRO A 51 9.95 17.63 -8.75
N SER A 52 8.81 18.21 -8.36
CA SER A 52 7.48 17.78 -8.81
C SER A 52 7.34 17.72 -10.33
N ILE A 53 7.96 18.64 -11.08
CA ILE A 53 7.94 18.66 -12.56
C ILE A 53 8.44 17.35 -13.20
N LEU A 54 9.23 16.55 -12.48
CA LEU A 54 9.71 15.25 -12.96
C LEU A 54 8.78 14.08 -12.59
N THR A 55 7.92 14.25 -11.58
CA THR A 55 7.06 13.19 -11.03
C THR A 55 5.57 13.44 -11.24
N THR A 56 5.19 14.65 -11.62
CA THR A 56 3.83 15.10 -11.89
C THR A 56 3.82 16.00 -13.13
N TYR A 57 2.69 16.04 -13.83
CA TYR A 57 2.44 17.06 -14.84
C TYR A 57 1.80 18.26 -14.13
N GLU A 58 2.41 19.44 -14.22
CA GLU A 58 1.80 20.73 -13.82
C GLU A 58 0.75 21.16 -14.85
#